data_AF-A0AAV7GT38-F1
#
_entry.id   AF-A0AAV7GT38-F1
#
_cell.length_a   1.000
_cell.length_b   1.000
_cell.length_c   1.000
_cell.angle_alpha   90.00
_cell.angle_beta   90.00
_cell.angle_gamma   90.00
#
_symmetry.space_group_name_H-M   'P 1'
#
loop_
_entity.id
_entity.type
_entity.pdbx_description
1 polymer ?
#
loop_
_entity_poly.entity_id
_entity_poly.type
_entity_poly.pdbx_seq_one_letter_code
_entity_poly.pdbx_strand_id
1 'polypeptide(L)'
;MANIPLRLRSFKLHLIIPKNLRPRLAKTFTLIYVPRTSATLLEINGVNIPPNKPAPTVLRRDRLAEAESDTEVVYASTDQVFASDGLRFQVNFGGEKSLKGIFNKM
;
A
#
# COMPACT_ATOMS: atom_id res chain seq x y z
N MET A 1 27.34 5.91 2.83
CA MET A 1 26.36 6.70 2.04
C MET A 1 25.12 6.90 2.90
N ALA A 2 24.65 8.13 3.08
CA ALA A 2 23.44 8.40 3.84
C ALA A 2 22.21 7.95 3.04
N ASN A 3 21.37 7.08 3.61
CA ASN A 3 20.14 6.61 2.98
C ASN A 3 19.08 7.71 3.08
N ILE A 4 18.74 8.36 1.96
CA ILE A 4 17.75 9.46 1.95
C ILE A 4 16.35 8.84 2.03
N PRO A 5 15.54 9.17 3.05
CA PRO A 5 14.21 8.60 3.19
C PRO A 5 13.25 9.06 2.09
N LEU A 6 12.37 8.16 1.66
CA LEU A 6 11.25 8.41 0.78
C LEU A 6 10.12 9.10 1.56
N ARG A 7 9.65 10.24 1.05
CA ARG A 7 8.48 10.95 1.57
C ARG A 7 7.33 10.82 0.60
N LEU A 8 6.34 10.02 0.97
CA LEU A 8 5.12 9.79 0.19
C LEU A 8 3.98 10.61 0.82
N ARG A 9 3.32 11.44 0.00
CA ARG A 9 2.12 12.18 0.42
C ARG A 9 0.82 11.40 0.19
N SER A 10 0.86 10.42 -0.71
CA SER A 10 -0.25 9.55 -1.03
C SER A 10 0.29 8.25 -1.60
N PHE A 11 -0.36 7.14 -1.29
CA PHE A 11 -0.13 5.86 -1.94
C PHE A 11 -1.34 5.48 -2.77
N LYS A 12 -1.13 5.04 -4.01
CA LYS A 12 -2.19 4.57 -4.91
C LYS A 12 -1.85 3.18 -5.44
N LEU A 13 -2.84 2.30 -5.36
CA LEU A 13 -2.81 0.97 -5.94
C LEU A 13 -3.77 0.94 -7.13
N HIS A 14 -3.22 0.85 -8.33
CA HIS A 14 -3.98 0.65 -9.57
C HIS A 14 -4.08 -0.85 -9.84
N LEU A 15 -5.30 -1.34 -10.03
CA LEU A 15 -5.57 -2.73 -10.38
C LEU A 15 -6.40 -2.75 -11.65
N ILE A 16 -6.00 -3.60 -12.58
CA ILE A 16 -6.82 -4.00 -13.71
C ILE A 16 -7.36 -5.38 -13.38
N ILE A 17 -8.68 -5.51 -13.29
CA ILE A 17 -9.32 -6.78 -12.97
C ILE A 17 -10.35 -7.17 -14.03
N PRO A 18 -10.56 -8.47 -14.27
CA PRO A 18 -11.66 -8.96 -15.09
C PRO A 18 -13.02 -8.44 -14.57
N LYS A 19 -13.92 -8.06 -15.50
CA LYS A 19 -15.23 -7.50 -15.19
C LYS A 19 -16.07 -8.38 -14.25
N ASN A 20 -15.97 -9.70 -14.37
CA ASN A 20 -16.72 -10.65 -13.53
C ASN A 20 -16.28 -10.65 -12.05
N LEU A 21 -15.10 -10.14 -11.72
CA LEU A 21 -14.61 -10.03 -10.34
C LEU A 21 -15.05 -8.72 -9.66
N ARG A 22 -15.63 -7.78 -10.39
CA ARG A 22 -16.07 -6.49 -9.84
C ARG A 22 -17.04 -6.59 -8.67
N PRO A 23 -18.11 -7.42 -8.70
CA PRO A 23 -19.05 -7.50 -7.58
C PRO A 23 -18.39 -7.95 -6.27
N ARG A 24 -17.18 -8.53 -6.36
CA ARG A 24 -16.37 -9.02 -5.24
C ARG A 24 -15.35 -7.99 -4.74
N LEU A 25 -15.26 -6.81 -5.36
CA LEU A 25 -14.32 -5.77 -4.93
C LEU A 25 -14.76 -5.15 -3.60
N ALA A 26 -13.88 -5.27 -2.60
CA ALA A 26 -14.05 -4.59 -1.32
C ALA A 26 -14.01 -3.06 -1.48
N LYS A 27 -14.70 -2.34 -0.59
CA LYS A 27 -14.59 -0.87 -0.52
C LYS A 27 -13.22 -0.40 -0.03
N THR A 28 -12.55 -1.24 0.74
CA THR A 28 -11.26 -0.94 1.36
C THR A 28 -10.35 -2.16 1.35
N PHE A 29 -9.05 -1.90 1.29
CA PHE A 29 -8.02 -2.89 1.56
C PHE A 29 -7.11 -2.39 2.69
N THR A 30 -6.40 -3.32 3.32
CA THR A 30 -5.37 -3.01 4.30
C THR A 30 -4.01 -3.23 3.67
N LEU A 31 -3.22 -2.16 3.58
CA LEU A 31 -1.79 -2.22 3.34
C LEU A 31 -1.09 -2.41 4.69
N ILE A 32 -0.15 -3.34 4.77
CA ILE A 32 0.62 -3.65 5.97
C ILE A 32 2.09 -3.41 5.64
N TYR A 33 2.69 -2.43 6.31
CA TYR A 33 4.15 -2.32 6.37
C TYR A 33 4.67 -3.48 7.23
N VAL A 34 5.51 -4.32 6.63
CA VAL A 34 5.99 -5.56 7.25
C VAL A 34 7.02 -5.23 8.33
N PRO A 35 7.08 -5.99 9.46
CA PRO A 35 8.16 -5.86 10.43
C PRO A 35 9.55 -5.91 9.78
N ARG A 36 10.45 -5.08 10.30
CA ARG A 36 11.79 -4.81 9.79
C ARG A 36 12.81 -5.28 10.81
N THR A 37 13.84 -5.96 10.33
CA THR A 37 14.96 -6.41 11.16
C THR A 37 15.98 -5.30 11.40
N SER A 38 15.95 -4.24 10.58
CA SER A 38 16.83 -3.07 10.70
C SER A 38 16.09 -1.88 11.33
N ALA A 39 16.84 -0.99 11.98
CA ALA A 39 16.34 0.30 12.50
C ALA A 39 15.98 1.32 11.40
N THR A 40 15.48 0.84 10.27
CA THR A 40 15.02 1.70 9.16
C THR A 40 13.87 2.58 9.63
N LEU A 41 13.75 3.76 9.03
CA LEU A 41 12.70 4.72 9.36
C LEU A 41 11.38 4.26 8.75
N LEU A 42 10.33 4.31 9.56
CA LEU A 42 8.94 4.32 9.10
C LEU A 42 8.18 5.27 10.01
N GLU A 43 7.60 6.29 9.42
CA GLU A 43 6.71 7.23 10.07
C GLU A 43 5.42 7.29 9.26
N ILE A 44 4.29 7.26 9.95
CA ILE A 44 2.96 7.36 9.34
C ILE A 44 2.22 8.48 10.07
N ASN A 45 1.78 9.50 9.33
CA ASN A 45 1.08 10.66 9.87
C ASN A 45 1.80 11.33 11.06
N GLY A 46 3.13 11.43 11.00
CA GLY A 46 3.94 12.02 12.08
C GLY A 46 4.31 11.05 13.20
N VAL A 47 3.81 9.81 13.18
CA VAL A 47 4.06 8.81 14.22
C VAL A 47 5.15 7.84 13.78
N ASN A 48 6.24 7.77 14.55
CA ASN A 48 7.31 6.81 14.31
C ASN A 48 6.85 5.39 14.67
N ILE A 49 6.99 4.47 13.73
CA ILE A 49 6.62 3.07 13.87
C ILE A 49 7.86 2.25 14.26
N PRO A 50 7.80 1.47 15.35
CA PRO A 50 8.89 0.57 15.73
C PRO A 50 9.21 -0.47 14.64
N PRO A 51 10.50 -0.84 14.44
CA PRO A 51 10.90 -1.83 13.44
C PRO A 51 10.20 -3.18 13.60
N ASN A 52 10.03 -3.67 14.82
CA ASN A 52 9.47 -4.99 15.11
C ASN A 52 7.94 -5.06 15.06
N LYS A 53 7.24 -3.97 14.70
CA LYS A 53 5.78 -3.94 14.64
C LYS A 53 5.29 -3.79 13.20
N PRO A 54 4.23 -4.53 12.82
CA PRO A 54 3.52 -4.23 11.59
C PRO A 54 2.78 -2.89 11.75
N ALA A 55 2.61 -2.15 10.66
CA ALA A 55 1.76 -0.97 10.63
C ALA A 55 0.70 -1.08 9.53
N PRO A 56 -0.58 -1.17 9.88
CA PRO A 56 -1.67 -1.19 8.90
C PRO A 56 -2.06 0.23 8.47
N THR A 57 -2.27 0.41 7.18
CA THR A 57 -2.85 1.60 6.53
C THR A 57 -4.05 1.16 5.70
N VAL A 58 -5.13 1.96 5.76
CA VAL A 58 -6.35 1.68 4.99
C VAL A 58 -6.24 2.30 3.61
N LEU A 59 -6.40 1.49 2.57
CA LEU A 59 -6.59 1.94 1.20
C LEU A 59 -8.09 1.98 0.89
N ARG A 60 -8.62 3.15 0.55
CA ARG A 60 -10.03 3.33 0.17
C ARG A 60 -10.16 3.32 -1.35
N ARG A 61 -11.21 2.70 -1.88
CA ARG A 61 -11.52 2.76 -3.30
C ARG A 61 -11.83 4.21 -3.69
N ASP A 62 -10.97 4.77 -4.55
CA ASP A 62 -11.01 6.17 -4.99
C ASP A 62 -11.72 6.29 -6.35
N ARG A 63 -11.35 5.43 -7.30
CA ARG A 63 -11.91 5.42 -8.66
C ARG A 63 -12.25 4.02 -9.13
N LEU A 64 -13.30 3.92 -9.93
CA LEU A 64 -13.68 2.73 -10.69
C LEU A 64 -13.95 3.17 -12.13
N ALA A 65 -13.21 2.64 -13.11
CA ALA A 65 -13.40 2.92 -14.52
C ALA A 65 -13.74 1.63 -15.27
N GLU A 66 -14.74 1.71 -16.14
CA GLU A 66 -15.34 0.60 -16.86
C GLU A 66 -14.79 0.49 -18.28
N ALA A 67 -14.36 -0.69 -18.67
CA ALA A 67 -14.13 -1.07 -20.05
C ALA A 67 -14.93 -2.35 -20.38
N GLU A 68 -14.97 -2.73 -21.66
CA GLU A 68 -15.78 -3.86 -22.11
C GLU A 68 -15.32 -5.20 -21.50
N SER A 69 -14.01 -5.44 -21.41
CA SER A 69 -13.40 -6.66 -20.86
C SER A 69 -13.00 -6.53 -19.38
N ASP A 70 -12.44 -5.38 -19.02
CA ASP A 70 -11.75 -5.17 -17.75
C ASP A 70 -12.31 -3.97 -16.99
N THR A 71 -11.96 -3.91 -15.71
CA THR A 71 -12.25 -2.79 -14.84
C THR A 71 -10.94 -2.29 -14.24
N GLU A 72 -10.64 -1.02 -14.46
CA GLU A 72 -9.60 -0.34 -13.69
C GLU A 72 -10.20 0.13 -12.37
N VAL A 73 -9.55 -0.21 -11.26
CA VAL A 73 -9.91 0.27 -9.93
C VAL A 73 -8.68 0.84 -9.25
N VAL A 74 -8.85 2.00 -8.62
CA VAL A 74 -7.80 2.68 -7.85
C VAL A 74 -8.16 2.67 -6.39
N TYR A 75 -7.23 2.22 -5.56
CA TYR A 75 -7.31 2.33 -4.10
C TYR A 75 -6.24 3.30 -3.61
N ALA A 76 -6.61 4.23 -2.74
CA ALA A 76 -5.70 5.26 -2.26
C ALA A 76 -5.69 5.36 -0.72
N SER A 77 -4.54 5.71 -0.17
CA SER A 77 -4.43 6.28 1.18
C SER A 77 -3.86 7.70 1.07
N THR A 78 -4.39 8.58 1.92
CA THR A 78 -3.90 9.95 2.13
C THR A 78 -2.92 10.03 3.29
N ASP A 79 -2.53 8.89 3.88
CA ASP A 79 -1.55 8.85 4.94
C ASP A 79 -0.21 9.43 4.44
N GLN A 80 0.39 10.28 5.26
CA GLN A 80 1.74 10.77 5.01
C GLN A 80 2.73 9.72 5.51
N VAL A 81 3.55 9.21 4.61
CA VAL A 81 4.48 8.11 4.91
C VAL A 81 5.90 8.58 4.67
N PHE A 82 6.72 8.46 5.71
CA PHE A 82 8.16 8.66 5.64
C PHE A 82 8.83 7.30 5.84
N ALA A 83 9.47 6.78 4.81
CA ALA A 83 10.00 5.43 4.81
C ALA A 83 11.46 5.41 4.34
N SER A 84 12.27 4.53 4.88
CA SER A 84 13.55 4.19 4.23
C SER A 84 13.32 3.51 2.88
N ASP A 85 14.28 3.69 1.98
CA ASP A 85 14.38 2.90 0.75
C ASP A 85 14.42 1.39 1.07
N GLY A 86 13.78 0.57 0.24
CA GLY A 86 13.67 -0.87 0.44
C GLY A 86 12.58 -1.33 1.42
N LEU A 87 11.71 -0.43 1.88
CA LEU A 87 10.62 -0.78 2.80
C LEU A 87 9.60 -1.72 2.14
N ARG A 88 9.33 -2.87 2.77
CA ARG A 88 8.39 -3.87 2.25
C ARG A 88 6.97 -3.64 2.76
N PHE A 89 6.00 -3.89 1.89
CA PHE A 89 4.59 -3.86 2.24
C PHE A 89 3.82 -5.04 1.65
N GLN A 90 2.64 -5.31 2.20
CA GLN A 90 1.67 -6.28 1.69
C GLN A 90 0.28 -5.68 1.65
N VAL A 91 -0.52 -5.99 0.64
CA VAL A 91 -1.94 -5.59 0.55
C VAL A 91 -2.78 -6.85 0.57
N ASN A 92 -3.63 -6.99 1.58
CA ASN A 92 -4.47 -8.18 1.75
C ASN A 92 -5.82 -8.04 1.06
N PHE A 93 -6.19 -9.05 0.26
CA PHE A 93 -7.46 -9.15 -0.44
C PHE A 93 -8.27 -10.30 0.18
N GLY A 94 -9.24 -9.95 1.03
CA GLY A 94 -10.14 -10.96 1.61
C GLY A 94 -9.46 -12.03 2.48
N GLY A 95 -8.29 -11.72 3.07
CA GLY A 95 -7.59 -12.60 4.01
C GLY A 95 -6.74 -13.73 3.40
N GLU A 96 -6.97 -14.12 2.14
CA GLU A 96 -6.31 -15.29 1.55
C GLU A 96 -5.15 -14.96 0.59
N LYS A 97 -5.22 -13.82 -0.11
CA LYS A 97 -4.21 -13.42 -1.10
C LYS A 97 -3.63 -12.07 -0.75
N SER A 98 -2.31 -11.95 -0.87
CA SER A 98 -1.60 -10.69 -0.67
C SER A 98 -0.80 -10.29 -1.90
N LEU A 99 -0.92 -9.02 -2.31
CA LEU A 99 0.05 -8.38 -3.17
C LEU A 99 1.23 -7.95 -2.29
N LYS A 100 2.46 -8.26 -2.67
CA LYS A 100 3.66 -7.86 -1.95
C LYS A 100 4.45 -6.87 -2.79
N GLY A 101 5.01 -5.86 -2.16
CA GLY A 101 5.80 -4.84 -2.84
C GLY A 101 6.90 -4.26 -1.97
N ILE A 102 7.76 -3.46 -2.60
CA ILE A 102 8.86 -2.75 -1.96
C ILE A 102 8.83 -1.30 -2.44
N PHE A 103 8.94 -0.36 -1.50
CA PHE A 103 9.17 1.04 -1.81
C PHE A 103 10.64 1.23 -2.16
N ASN A 104 10.91 1.47 -3.43
CA ASN A 104 12.24 1.79 -3.92
C ASN A 104 12.25 3.18 -4.53
N LYS A 105 13.35 3.90 -4.35
CA LYS A 105 13.65 5.09 -5.16
C LYS A 105 14.00 4.63 -6.58
N MET A 106 13.33 5.19 -7.58
CA MET A 106 13.72 5.04 -8.99
C MET A 106 14.87 5.99 -9.32
#